data_AF-A0A9E1TKD9-F1
#
_entry.id   AF-A0A9E1TKD9-F1
#
_cell.length_a   1.000
_cell.length_b   1.000
_cell.length_c   1.000
_cell.angle_alpha   90.00
_cell.angle_beta   90.00
_cell.angle_gamma   90.00
#
_symmetry.space_group_name_H-M   'P 1'
#
loop_
_entity.id
_entity.type
_entity.pdbx_description
1 polymer ?
#
loop_
_entity_poly.entity_id
_entity_poly.type
_entity_poly.pdbx_seq_one_letter_code
_entity_poly.pdbx_strand_id
1 'polypeptide(L)'
;MNLPLFRPEDDPGPSFLGLLGHLGLGPTESCRGAAGVDPGLSPHATTVVAVRHSEGVIMAGDRRATSGNFISHRSIEKVFPA
;
A
#
# COMPACT_ATOMS: atom_id res chain seq x y z
N MET A 1 18.19 21.40 6.54
CA MET A 1 17.50 20.78 5.39
C MET A 1 16.74 21.88 4.66
N ASN A 2 16.91 22.00 3.34
CA ASN A 2 16.17 22.98 2.54
C ASN A 2 14.89 22.31 2.01
N LEU A 3 13.73 22.89 2.25
CA LEU A 3 12.45 22.39 1.74
C LEU A 3 12.29 22.86 0.29
N PRO A 4 11.73 22.03 -0.62
CA PRO A 4 11.44 22.47 -1.98
C PRO A 4 10.37 23.57 -1.96
N LEU A 5 10.61 24.64 -2.71
CA LEU A 5 9.67 25.74 -2.90
C LEU A 5 8.97 25.54 -4.25
N PHE A 6 7.64 25.57 -4.23
CA PHE A 6 6.80 25.46 -5.41
C PHE A 6 6.18 26.82 -5.74
N ARG A 7 5.90 27.04 -7.02
CA ARG A 7 5.02 28.14 -7.41
C ARG A 7 3.57 27.77 -7.03
N PRO A 8 2.69 28.74 -6.75
CA PRO A 8 1.30 28.45 -6.37
C PRO A 8 0.55 27.56 -7.38
N GLU A 9 0.85 27.67 -8.67
CA GLU A 9 0.28 26.83 -9.73
C GLU A 9 0.79 25.38 -9.75
N ASP A 10 1.95 25.13 -9.15
CA ASP A 10 2.69 23.87 -9.17
C ASP A 10 2.69 23.16 -7.81
N ASP A 11 2.09 23.77 -6.79
CA ASP A 11 2.09 23.30 -5.41
C ASP A 11 1.26 22.00 -5.27
N PRO A 12 1.84 20.88 -4.80
CA PRO A 12 1.10 19.64 -4.54
C PRO A 12 0.11 19.75 -3.36
N GLY A 13 0.10 20.88 -2.64
CA GLY A 13 -0.71 21.12 -1.47
C GLY A 13 -0.37 20.13 -0.34
N PRO A 14 -1.35 19.66 0.44
CA PRO A 14 -1.12 18.70 1.53
C PRO A 14 -0.88 17.26 1.06
N SER A 15 -0.79 17.01 -0.26
CA SER A 15 -0.65 15.66 -0.82
C SER A 15 0.81 15.20 -0.83
N PHE A 16 1.15 14.27 0.07
CA PHE A 16 2.47 13.64 0.08
C PHE A 16 2.79 12.92 -1.24
N LEU A 17 1.82 12.19 -1.81
CA LEU A 17 2.02 11.53 -3.11
C LEU A 17 2.16 12.54 -4.25
N GLY A 18 1.46 13.68 -4.16
CA GLY A 18 1.61 14.79 -5.09
C GLY A 18 3.05 15.34 -5.08
N LEU A 19 3.61 15.54 -3.89
CA LEU A 19 4.99 15.97 -3.71
C LEU A 19 5.98 14.98 -4.34
N LEU A 20 5.83 13.68 -4.06
CA LEU A 20 6.71 12.66 -4.65
C LEU A 20 6.62 12.64 -6.18
N GLY A 21 5.41 12.75 -6.73
CA GLY A 21 5.20 12.85 -8.17
C GLY A 21 5.93 14.06 -8.77
N HIS A 22 5.83 15.23 -8.12
CA HIS A 22 6.50 16.45 -8.57
C HIS A 22 8.03 16.35 -8.53
N LEU A 23 8.57 15.59 -7.57
CA LEU A 23 10.01 15.30 -7.46
C LEU A 23 10.50 14.22 -8.43
N GLY A 24 9.62 13.61 -9.23
CA GLY A 24 9.97 12.47 -10.08
C GLY A 24 10.23 11.17 -9.29
N LEU A 25 9.78 11.11 -8.03
CA LEU A 25 9.91 9.97 -7.11
C LEU A 25 8.60 9.19 -6.96
N GLY A 26 7.68 9.34 -7.92
CA GLY A 26 6.36 8.73 -7.86
C GLY A 26 6.40 7.20 -7.88
N PRO A 27 5.45 6.52 -7.22
CA PRO A 27 5.44 5.05 -7.09
C PRO A 27 5.36 4.29 -8.42
N THR A 28 4.85 4.93 -9.49
CA THR A 28 4.83 4.37 -10.85
C THR A 28 6.23 4.12 -11.42
N GLU A 29 7.23 4.90 -11.03
CA GLU A 29 8.62 4.70 -11.41
C GLU A 29 9.23 3.53 -10.62
N SER A 30 8.88 3.39 -9.33
CA SER A 30 9.44 2.38 -8.43
C SER A 30 8.99 0.94 -8.73
N CYS A 31 7.78 0.75 -9.29
CA CYS A 31 7.25 -0.58 -9.60
C CYS A 31 7.60 -1.11 -11.00
N ARG A 32 8.16 -0.29 -11.90
CA ARG A 32 8.50 -0.70 -13.29
C ARG A 32 9.55 -1.81 -13.38
N GLY A 33 10.30 -2.06 -12.31
CA GLY A 33 11.34 -3.11 -12.25
C GLY A 33 10.86 -4.52 -11.88
N ALA A 34 9.58 -4.71 -11.54
CA ALA A 34 9.04 -6.02 -11.10
C ALA A 34 8.61 -6.95 -12.25
N ALA A 35 9.04 -6.69 -13.48
CA ALA A 35 8.77 -7.53 -14.65
C ALA A 35 9.61 -8.82 -14.54
N GLY A 36 9.09 -9.83 -13.85
CA GLY A 36 9.75 -11.14 -13.75
C GLY A 36 9.30 -12.03 -12.58
N VAL A 37 8.55 -11.49 -11.61
CA VAL A 37 7.97 -12.32 -10.56
C VAL A 37 6.66 -12.90 -11.06
N ASP A 38 6.57 -14.22 -11.14
CA ASP A 38 5.30 -14.90 -11.40
C ASP A 38 4.28 -14.41 -10.34
N PRO A 39 3.18 -13.76 -10.75
CA PRO A 39 2.15 -13.29 -9.82
C PRO A 39 1.60 -14.41 -8.96
N GLY A 40 1.72 -15.69 -9.33
CA GLY A 40 1.31 -16.81 -8.48
C GLY A 40 2.26 -17.09 -7.30
N LEU A 41 3.52 -16.64 -7.36
CA LEU A 41 4.57 -16.99 -6.40
C LEU A 41 4.89 -15.90 -5.38
N SER A 42 4.49 -14.66 -5.62
CA SER A 42 4.54 -13.61 -4.59
C SER A 42 3.64 -14.00 -3.39
N PRO A 43 3.95 -13.62 -2.14
CA PRO A 43 3.02 -13.80 -1.03
C PRO A 43 1.71 -13.02 -1.25
N HIS A 44 0.58 -13.72 -1.26
CA HIS A 44 -0.76 -13.14 -1.40
C HIS A 44 -1.53 -13.21 -0.09
N ALA A 45 -2.24 -12.12 0.21
CA ALA A 45 -3.23 -12.10 1.26
C ALA A 45 -4.48 -12.92 0.86
N THR A 46 -5.08 -13.55 1.85
CA THR A 46 -6.26 -14.41 1.69
C THR A 46 -7.58 -13.70 2.02
N THR A 47 -7.79 -13.27 3.26
CA THR A 47 -9.11 -12.78 3.68
C THR A 47 -9.04 -11.54 4.57
N VAL A 48 -9.82 -10.52 4.20
CA VAL A 48 -10.13 -9.35 5.02
C VAL A 48 -11.63 -9.15 5.01
N VAL A 49 -12.22 -8.86 6.16
CA VAL A 49 -13.66 -8.58 6.33
C VAL A 49 -13.85 -7.26 7.05
N ALA A 50 -14.96 -6.58 6.76
CA ALA A 50 -15.39 -5.38 7.46
C ALA A 50 -16.88 -5.44 7.78
N VAL A 51 -17.27 -4.97 8.96
CA VAL A 51 -18.66 -4.97 9.43
C VAL A 51 -18.99 -3.60 10.00
N ARG A 52 -20.14 -3.05 9.60
CA ARG A 52 -20.68 -1.79 10.15
C ARG A 52 -21.57 -2.07 11.36
N HIS A 53 -21.50 -1.22 12.37
CA HIS A 53 -22.42 -1.15 13.50
C HIS A 53 -22.84 0.31 13.76
N SER A 54 -23.69 0.56 14.76
CA SER A 54 -24.18 1.90 15.09
C SER A 54 -23.06 2.90 15.36
N GLU A 55 -22.04 2.46 16.10
CA GLU A 55 -20.90 3.29 16.51
C GLU A 55 -19.74 3.32 15.51
N GLY A 56 -19.86 2.72 14.32
CA GLY A 56 -18.80 2.77 13.31
C GLY A 56 -18.58 1.46 12.55
N VAL A 57 -17.31 1.14 12.31
CA VAL A 57 -16.86 0.01 11.48
C VAL A 57 -15.76 -0.75 12.20
N ILE A 58 -15.82 -2.08 12.15
CA ILE A 58 -14.75 -2.99 12.57
C ILE A 58 -14.20 -3.66 11.33
N MET A 59 -12.87 -3.76 11.22
CA MET A 59 -12.16 -4.52 10.18
C MET A 59 -11.29 -5.60 10.82
N ALA A 60 -11.26 -6.78 10.21
CA ALA A 60 -10.44 -7.90 10.64
C ALA A 60 -9.81 -8.61 9.43
N GLY A 61 -8.57 -9.08 9.58
CA GLY A 61 -7.85 -9.84 8.57
C GLY A 61 -7.33 -11.16 9.14
N ASP A 62 -7.30 -12.22 8.33
CA ASP A 62 -6.66 -13.46 8.72
C ASP A 62 -5.12 -13.35 8.66
N ARG A 63 -4.41 -14.23 9.38
CA ARG A 63 -2.95 -14.13 9.53
C ARG A 63 -2.14 -14.87 8.46
N ARG A 64 -2.81 -15.50 7.49
CA ARG A 64 -2.16 -16.33 6.46
C ARG A 64 -1.74 -15.49 5.26
N ALA A 65 -0.57 -15.77 4.71
CA ALA A 65 -0.22 -15.42 3.34
C ALA A 65 0.23 -16.67 2.58
N THR A 66 -0.02 -16.73 1.27
CA THR A 66 0.31 -17.89 0.42
C THR A 66 1.10 -17.51 -0.82
N SER A 67 2.01 -18.39 -1.23
CA SER A 67 2.72 -18.34 -2.51
C SER A 67 2.41 -19.64 -3.25
N GLY A 68 1.53 -19.58 -4.24
CA GLY A 68 0.91 -20.77 -4.82
C GLY A 68 0.18 -21.62 -3.77
N ASN A 69 0.54 -22.89 -3.67
CA ASN A 69 0.01 -23.82 -2.67
C ASN A 69 0.74 -23.76 -1.31
N PHE A 70 1.81 -22.98 -1.18
CA PHE A 70 2.61 -22.89 0.04
C PHE A 70 2.10 -21.77 0.97
N ILE A 71 2.12 -22.02 2.29
CA ILE A 71 1.88 -20.98 3.30
C ILE A 71 3.19 -20.25 3.56
N SER A 72 3.37 -19.08 2.94
CA SER A 72 4.57 -18.25 3.08
C SER A 72 4.60 -17.48 4.40
N HIS A 73 3.43 -17.19 5.00
CA HIS A 73 3.36 -16.53 6.31
C HIS A 73 2.16 -16.97 7.15
N ARG A 74 2.30 -16.94 8.48
CA ARG A 74 1.27 -17.38 9.45
C ARG A 74 0.86 -16.33 10.48
N SER A 75 1.55 -15.20 10.51
CA SER A 75 1.35 -14.12 11.48
C SER A 75 1.37 -12.74 10.82
N ILE A 76 0.89 -12.63 9.57
CA ILE A 76 0.92 -11.35 8.85
C ILE A 76 -0.16 -10.41 9.40
N GLU A 77 0.21 -9.15 9.63
CA GLU A 77 -0.73 -8.07 9.92
C GLU A 77 -1.20 -7.46 8.60
N LYS A 78 -2.53 -7.33 8.44
CA LYS A 78 -3.15 -6.82 7.21
C LYS A 78 -4.01 -5.58 7.43
N VAL A 79 -4.33 -5.29 8.68
CA VAL A 79 -5.22 -4.19 9.08
C VAL A 79 -4.38 -3.24 9.91
N PHE A 80 -4.13 -2.06 9.37
CA PHE A 80 -3.38 -0.99 10.03
C PHE A 80 -4.35 0.15 10.38
N PRO A 81 -4.17 0.83 11.52
CA PRO A 81 -4.98 1.98 11.88
C PRO A 81 -4.79 3.11 10.86
N ALA A 82 -5.86 3.89 10.65
CA ALA A 82 -5.85 5.09 9.83
C ALA A 82 -5.16 6.27 10.53
#